data_AF-A0A9D0ZU88-F1
#
_entry.id   AF-A0A9D0ZU88-F1
#
_cell.length_a   1.000
_cell.length_b   1.000
_cell.length_c   1.000
_cell.angle_alpha   90.00
_cell.angle_beta   90.00
_cell.angle_gamma   90.00
#
_symmetry.space_group_name_H-M   'P 1'
#
loop_
_entity.id
_entity.type
_entity.pdbx_description
1 polymer ?
#
loop_
_entity_poly.entity_id
_entity_poly.type
_entity_poly.pdbx_seq_one_letter_code
_entity_poly.pdbx_strand_id
1 'polypeptide(L)'
;MYELADVYHSDNIDRVSDDFIQEASIKNGEFDNVKECRYAIPSFWDIGKVYKRLVKSVAEEEKTGVVDALINVYNSFISSKIDDYNSSMYYENPSYLLECYLEGKVI
;
A
#
# COMPACT_ATOMS: atom_id res chain seq x y z
N MET A 1 0.88 5.58 16.48
CA MET A 1 0.20 4.74 15.47
C MET A 1 0.18 3.27 15.88
N TYR A 2 1.33 2.65 16.16
CA TYR A 2 1.39 1.23 16.56
C TYR A 2 0.88 0.91 17.97
N GLU A 3 1.01 1.85 18.93
CA GLU A 3 0.53 1.62 20.31
C GLU A 3 -0.99 1.43 20.44
N LEU A 4 -1.76 1.86 19.44
CA LEU A 4 -3.22 1.74 19.41
C LEU A 4 -3.72 0.72 18.37
N ALA A 5 -2.82 -0.01 17.71
CA ALA A 5 -3.18 -0.98 16.67
C ALA A 5 -4.11 -2.09 17.20
N ASP A 6 -3.91 -2.51 18.45
CA ASP A 6 -4.76 -3.51 19.13
C ASP A 6 -6.16 -2.97 19.46
N VAL A 7 -6.36 -1.65 19.49
CA VAL A 7 -7.68 -1.03 19.75
C VAL A 7 -8.42 -0.79 18.43
N TYR A 8 -7.75 -0.21 17.44
CA TYR A 8 -8.36 0.21 16.18
C TYR A 8 -8.62 -0.93 15.19
N HIS A 9 -8.11 -2.15 15.42
CA HIS A 9 -8.34 -3.27 14.50
C HIS A 9 -9.83 -3.64 14.32
N SER A 10 -10.70 -3.21 15.25
CA SER A 10 -12.14 -3.45 15.25
C SER A 10 -12.96 -2.28 14.71
N ASP A 11 -12.35 -1.10 14.60
CA ASP A 11 -13.05 0.13 14.26
C ASP A 11 -13.18 0.30 12.75
N ASN A 12 -14.21 1.05 12.34
CA ASN A 12 -14.42 1.35 10.93
C ASN A 12 -13.26 2.22 10.40
N ILE A 13 -12.61 1.75 9.33
CA ILE A 13 -11.44 2.41 8.75
C ILE A 13 -11.71 3.83 8.26
N ASP A 14 -12.91 4.12 7.77
CA ASP A 14 -13.29 5.45 7.30
C ASP A 14 -13.29 6.43 8.48
N ARG A 15 -13.91 6.03 9.59
CA ARG A 15 -13.92 6.81 10.82
C ARG A 15 -12.52 7.03 11.37
N VAL A 16 -11.72 5.97 11.47
CA VAL A 16 -10.35 6.07 11.98
C VAL A 16 -9.52 7.00 11.10
N SER A 17 -9.66 6.90 9.77
CA SER A 17 -8.95 7.76 8.82
C SER A 17 -9.36 9.23 8.96
N ASP A 18 -10.66 9.51 9.06
CA ASP A 18 -11.19 10.87 9.24
C ASP A 18 -10.69 11.51 10.54
N ASP A 19 -10.71 10.76 11.65
CA ASP A 19 -10.21 11.22 12.95
C ASP A 19 -8.72 11.62 12.85
N PHE A 20 -7.89 10.81 12.17
CA PHE A 20 -6.46 11.11 11.96
C PHE A 20 -6.24 12.32 11.04
N ILE A 21 -6.99 12.45 9.96
CA ILE A 21 -6.89 13.60 9.04
C ILE A 21 -7.19 14.89 9.78
N GLN A 22 -8.23 14.87 10.62
CA GLN A 22 -8.62 16.01 11.44
C GLN A 22 -7.57 16.34 12.50
N GLU A 23 -7.08 15.34 13.25
CA GLU A 23 -6.07 15.53 14.30
C GLU A 23 -4.76 16.09 13.72
N ALA A 24 -4.31 15.56 12.59
CA ALA A 24 -3.10 16.02 11.90
C ALA A 24 -3.30 17.32 11.10
N SER A 25 -4.52 17.86 11.04
CA SER A 25 -4.87 19.06 10.23
C SER A 25 -4.45 18.93 8.77
N ILE A 26 -4.55 17.72 8.20
CA ILE A 26 -4.20 17.44 6.81
C ILE A 26 -5.28 18.07 5.92
N LYS A 27 -4.85 18.93 4.99
CA LYS A 27 -5.76 19.56 4.03
C LYS A 27 -6.07 18.60 2.89
N ASN A 28 -7.31 18.66 2.39
CA ASN A 28 -7.68 17.96 1.17
C ASN A 28 -6.81 18.44 0.00
N GLY A 29 -6.12 17.51 -0.65
CA GLY A 29 -5.39 17.77 -1.89
C GLY A 29 -6.31 17.76 -3.11
N GLU A 30 -5.76 18.19 -4.25
CA GLU A 30 -6.45 18.13 -5.55
C GLU A 30 -6.13 16.85 -6.33
N PHE A 31 -5.26 15.99 -5.79
CA PHE A 31 -4.83 14.76 -6.44
C PHE A 31 -5.92 13.68 -6.29
N ASP A 32 -6.54 13.32 -7.41
CA ASP A 32 -7.62 12.33 -7.48
C ASP A 32 -7.25 11.25 -8.50
N ASN A 33 -6.48 10.26 -8.04
CA ASN A 33 -6.09 9.12 -8.88
C ASN A 33 -7.28 8.21 -9.22
N VAL A 34 -8.37 8.28 -8.46
CA VAL A 34 -9.57 7.45 -8.61
C VAL A 34 -10.44 7.93 -9.78
N LYS A 35 -10.62 9.26 -9.94
CA LYS A 35 -11.43 9.81 -11.05
C LYS A 35 -10.84 9.58 -12.45
N GLU A 36 -9.53 9.39 -12.55
CA GLU A 36 -8.81 9.17 -13.82
C GLU A 36 -8.77 7.68 -14.24
N CYS A 37 -9.36 6.78 -13.45
CA CYS A 37 -9.31 5.35 -13.71
C CYS A 37 -10.30 4.91 -14.80
N ARG A 38 -9.81 4.10 -15.76
CA ARG A 38 -10.64 3.50 -16.82
C ARG A 38 -11.26 2.16 -16.41
N TYR A 39 -10.81 1.58 -15.29
CA TYR A 39 -11.18 0.25 -14.82
C TYR A 39 -11.77 0.29 -13.41
N ALA A 40 -12.43 -0.80 -13.01
CA ALA A 40 -12.96 -0.95 -11.66
C ALA A 40 -11.82 -0.97 -10.63
N ILE A 41 -11.82 0.02 -9.75
CA ILE A 41 -10.78 0.22 -8.76
C ILE A 41 -10.96 -0.81 -7.62
N PRO A 42 -9.89 -1.49 -7.18
CA PRO A 42 -9.96 -2.39 -6.04
C PRO A 42 -10.37 -1.66 -4.76
N SER A 43 -10.99 -2.37 -3.83
CA SER A 43 -11.27 -1.79 -2.51
C SER A 43 -9.95 -1.55 -1.76
N PHE A 44 -9.98 -0.66 -0.76
CA PHE A 44 -8.84 -0.43 0.14
C PHE A 44 -8.37 -1.74 0.83
N TRP A 45 -9.27 -2.70 1.03
CA TRP A 45 -8.93 -4.03 1.55
C TRP A 45 -8.13 -4.85 0.55
N ASP A 46 -8.46 -4.77 -0.74
CA ASP A 46 -7.83 -5.61 -1.75
C ASP A 46 -6.42 -5.09 -2.09
N ILE A 47 -6.25 -3.77 -2.19
CA ILE A 47 -4.93 -3.16 -2.31
C ILE A 47 -4.08 -3.42 -1.05
N GLY A 48 -4.68 -3.33 0.14
CA GLY A 48 -4.01 -3.65 1.40
C GLY A 48 -3.50 -5.09 1.47
N LYS A 49 -4.22 -6.07 0.88
CA LYS A 49 -3.75 -7.46 0.78
C LYS A 49 -2.53 -7.59 -0.10
N VAL A 50 -2.44 -6.84 -1.20
CA VAL A 50 -1.28 -6.86 -2.11
C VAL A 50 -0.04 -6.33 -1.39
N TYR A 51 -0.12 -5.14 -0.80
CA TYR A 51 0.99 -4.58 -0.02
C TYR A 51 1.39 -5.49 1.15
N LYS A 52 0.42 -6.03 1.89
CA LYS A 52 0.71 -6.95 3.01
C LYS A 52 1.52 -8.17 2.56
N ARG A 53 1.20 -8.74 1.41
CA ARG A 53 1.94 -9.90 0.86
C ARG A 53 3.35 -9.50 0.45
N LEU A 54 3.46 -8.40 -0.31
CA LEU A 54 4.74 -7.89 -0.78
C LEU A 54 5.68 -7.55 0.39
N VAL A 55 5.20 -6.79 1.38
CA VAL A 55 5.99 -6.41 2.56
C VAL A 55 6.48 -7.63 3.34
N LYS A 56 5.64 -8.65 3.49
CA LYS A 56 6.06 -9.91 4.14
C LYS A 56 7.15 -10.63 3.35
N SER A 57 6.98 -10.74 2.03
CA SER A 57 7.96 -11.37 1.16
C SER A 57 9.30 -10.61 1.14
N VAL A 58 9.27 -9.28 1.10
CA VAL A 58 10.48 -8.44 1.20
C VAL A 58 11.16 -8.61 2.55
N ALA A 59 10.40 -8.62 3.65
CA ALA A 59 10.96 -8.84 4.99
C ALA A 59 11.65 -10.22 5.11
N GLU A 60 11.07 -11.26 4.51
CA GLU A 60 11.65 -12.61 4.47
C GLU A 60 12.92 -12.66 3.61
N GLU A 61 12.91 -12.05 2.42
CA GLU A 61 14.03 -12.09 1.47
C GLU A 61 15.22 -11.22 1.92
N GLU A 62 14.96 -9.96 2.31
CA GLU A 62 15.99 -9.03 2.80
C GLU A 62 16.42 -9.30 4.25
N LYS A 63 15.74 -10.22 4.94
CA LYS A 63 15.95 -10.55 6.36
C LYS A 63 15.86 -9.33 7.28
N THR A 64 14.92 -8.45 7.00
CA THR A 64 14.68 -7.21 7.75
C THR A 64 13.41 -7.28 8.59
N GLY A 65 13.22 -6.30 9.48
CA GLY A 65 11.97 -6.16 10.21
C GLY A 65 10.80 -5.84 9.27
N VAL A 66 9.59 -6.30 9.62
CA VAL A 66 8.37 -6.02 8.83
C VAL A 66 8.13 -4.50 8.70
N VAL A 67 8.49 -3.72 9.72
CA VAL A 67 8.37 -2.26 9.71
C VAL A 67 9.35 -1.62 8.73
N ASP A 68 10.61 -2.08 8.72
CA ASP A 68 11.61 -1.57 7.80
C ASP A 68 11.26 -1.95 6.35
N ALA A 69 10.81 -3.19 6.13
CA ALA A 69 10.32 -3.63 4.83
C ALA A 69 9.11 -2.81 4.36
N LEU A 70 8.18 -2.48 5.26
CA LEU A 70 7.03 -1.63 4.96
C LEU A 70 7.50 -0.27 4.44
N ILE A 71 8.41 0.38 5.18
CA ILE A 71 8.96 1.69 4.81
C ILE A 71 9.70 1.61 3.46
N ASN A 72 10.49 0.55 3.24
CA ASN A 72 11.22 0.36 1.98
C ASN A 72 10.27 0.17 0.78
N VAL A 73 9.25 -0.67 0.92
CA VAL A 73 8.27 -0.93 -0.15
C VAL A 73 7.54 0.35 -0.53
N TYR A 74 7.02 1.12 0.43
CA TYR A 74 6.29 2.37 0.15
C TYR A 74 7.18 3.48 -0.43
N ASN A 75 8.48 3.48 -0.12
CA ASN A 75 9.43 4.42 -0.71
C ASN A 75 10.05 3.93 -2.02
N SER A 76 9.68 2.74 -2.50
CA SER A 76 10.22 2.18 -3.74
C SER A 76 9.35 2.49 -4.96
N PHE A 77 9.92 2.33 -6.15
CA PHE A 77 9.20 2.56 -7.42
C PHE A 77 7.94 1.68 -7.55
N ILE A 78 7.93 0.49 -6.93
CA ILE A 78 6.83 -0.46 -7.06
C ILE A 78 5.52 0.10 -6.51
N SER A 79 5.58 0.95 -5.47
CA SER A 79 4.39 1.57 -4.86
C SER A 79 3.64 2.40 -5.90
N SER A 80 4.37 3.26 -6.63
CA SER A 80 3.79 4.06 -7.71
C SER A 80 3.20 3.23 -8.86
N LYS A 81 3.69 2.01 -9.08
CA LYS A 81 3.16 1.10 -10.11
C LYS A 81 1.94 0.34 -9.64
N ILE A 82 1.89 -0.03 -8.36
CA ILE A 82 0.74 -0.69 -7.73
C ILE A 82 -0.42 0.31 -7.56
N ASP A 83 -0.12 1.57 -7.26
CA ASP A 83 -1.11 2.64 -7.05
C ASP A 83 -1.62 3.24 -8.38
N ASP A 84 -0.99 2.88 -9.50
CA ASP A 84 -1.52 3.16 -10.84
C ASP A 84 -2.57 2.12 -11.20
N TYR A 85 -3.83 2.39 -10.86
CA TYR A 85 -4.96 1.49 -11.16
C TYR A 85 -5.32 1.42 -12.65
N ASN A 86 -4.63 2.15 -13.51
CA ASN A 86 -4.70 1.95 -14.97
C ASN A 86 -3.65 0.94 -15.46
N SER A 87 -2.75 0.47 -14.59
CA SER A 87 -1.73 -0.55 -14.85
C SER A 87 -2.20 -1.93 -14.43
N SER A 88 -1.68 -2.99 -15.09
CA SER A 88 -1.93 -4.37 -14.67
C SER A 88 -1.22 -4.75 -13.38
N MET A 89 -0.29 -3.92 -12.88
CA MET A 89 0.62 -4.26 -11.79
C MET A 89 -0.09 -4.80 -10.55
N TYR A 90 -1.21 -4.19 -10.15
CA TYR A 90 -2.01 -4.65 -9.01
C TYR A 90 -2.56 -6.08 -9.19
N TYR A 91 -2.81 -6.52 -10.43
CA TYR A 91 -3.32 -7.84 -10.76
C TYR A 91 -2.22 -8.90 -10.92
N GLU A 92 -0.95 -8.50 -10.89
CA GLU A 92 0.17 -9.42 -11.05
C GLU A 92 0.34 -10.33 -9.83
N ASN A 93 1.02 -11.47 -10.05
CA ASN A 93 1.22 -12.44 -8.99
C ASN A 93 2.23 -11.92 -7.93
N PRO A 94 2.12 -12.35 -6.66
CA PRO A 94 3.02 -11.87 -5.60
C PRO A 94 4.50 -12.10 -5.86
N SER A 95 4.86 -13.21 -6.52
CA SER A 95 6.26 -13.51 -6.87
C SER A 95 6.80 -12.51 -7.88
N TYR A 96 6.02 -12.17 -8.92
CA TYR A 96 6.41 -11.18 -9.90
C TYR A 96 6.61 -9.79 -9.28
N LEU A 97 5.72 -9.39 -8.36
CA LEU A 97 5.87 -8.13 -7.62
C LEU A 97 7.15 -8.08 -6.78
N LEU A 98 7.48 -9.21 -6.13
CA LEU A 98 8.72 -9.34 -5.37
C LEU A 98 9.94 -9.24 -6.30
N GLU A 99 9.98 -10.00 -7.39
CA GLU A 99 11.07 -9.97 -8.36
C GLU A 99 11.27 -8.56 -8.94
N CYS A 100 10.19 -7.87 -9.32
CA CYS A 100 10.27 -6.49 -9.81
C CYS A 100 10.85 -5.55 -8.73
N TYR A 101 10.43 -5.71 -7.47
CA TYR A 101 10.98 -4.92 -6.37
C TYR A 101 12.49 -5.16 -6.20
N LEU A 102 12.93 -6.43 -6.18
CA LEU A 102 14.34 -6.80 -6.01
C LEU A 102 15.22 -6.34 -7.18
N GLU A 103 14.71 -6.44 -8.41
CA GLU A 103 15.40 -6.00 -9.63
C GLU A 103 15.35 -4.47 -9.84
N GLY A 104 14.53 -3.75 -9.07
CA GLY A 104 14.39 -2.30 -9.18
C GLY A 104 13.71 -1.82 -10.49
N LYS A 105 13.05 -2.71 -11.22
CA LYS A 105 12.38 -2.43 -12.50
C LYS A 105 11.24 -3.41 -12.77
N VAL A 106 10.34 -3.03 -13.69
CA VAL A 106 9.33 -3.94 -14.24
C VAL A 106 10.02 -4.87 -15.26
N ILE A 107 9.78 -6.18 -15.14
CA ILE A 107 10.43 -7.25 -15.93
C ILE A 107 9.51 -7.70 -17.07
#